data_AF-F6H1Q0-F1
#
_entry.id   AF-F6H1Q0-F1
#
_cell.length_a   1.000
_cell.length_b   1.000
_cell.length_c   1.000
_cell.angle_alpha   90.00
_cell.angle_beta   90.00
_cell.angle_gamma   90.00
#
_symmetry.space_group_name_H-M   'P 1'
#
loop_
_entity.id
_entity.type
_entity.pdbx_description
1 polymer ?
#
loop_
_entity_poly.entity_id
_entity_poly.type
_entity_poly.pdbx_seq_one_letter_code
_entity_poly.pdbx_strand_id
1 'polypeptide(L)'
;MEQTELVFIPFPIIGHLASALEIAKLITQRDPRFSITIIIMKFPFESIDGMDTDSDSIRFVTLPRLEVSSRTAPSGLFLSEFLNAHIPLVRDAVHELTRSNSVRLAGFVIDMFCTHMIDVADVFGVPSYLFFSSSAAFLGFLLHLQFLHDYEGLDFNEFKDSGAELEVPSFANSVPGNKGFLEERLKNYCILILIDVVSIYTDCMSMKIGN
;
A
#
# COMPACT_ATOMS: atom_id res chain seq x y z
N MET A 1 -2.37 -9.76 30.22
CA MET A 1 -1.36 -9.00 29.45
C MET A 1 -2.13 -8.31 28.35
N GLU A 2 -1.96 -6.99 28.18
CA GLU A 2 -2.65 -6.27 27.10
C GLU A 2 -2.20 -6.82 25.76
N GLN A 3 -3.17 -7.15 24.89
CA GLN A 3 -2.89 -7.66 23.56
C GLN A 3 -2.40 -6.51 22.68
N THR A 4 -1.38 -6.77 21.86
CA THR A 4 -0.78 -5.74 21.00
C THR A 4 -1.47 -5.79 19.64
N GLU A 5 -2.06 -4.68 19.21
CA GLU A 5 -2.89 -4.63 18.00
C GLU A 5 -2.13 -3.98 16.83
N LEU A 6 -2.14 -4.63 15.67
CA LEU A 6 -1.72 -4.03 14.41
C LEU A 6 -2.92 -3.85 13.50
N VAL A 7 -3.04 -2.67 12.89
CA VAL A 7 -4.10 -2.38 11.91
C VAL A 7 -3.53 -2.50 10.52
N PHE A 8 -4.05 -3.44 9.73
CA PHE A 8 -3.67 -3.65 8.34
C PHE A 8 -4.64 -2.91 7.44
N ILE A 9 -4.10 -2.14 6.49
CA ILE A 9 -4.86 -1.43 5.47
C ILE A 9 -4.36 -1.90 4.09
N PRO A 10 -4.84 -3.06 3.61
CA PRO A 10 -4.54 -3.54 2.27
C PRO A 10 -5.24 -2.67 1.21
N PHE A 11 -4.68 -2.63 0.01
CA PHE A 11 -5.41 -2.14 -1.15
C PHE A 11 -6.60 -3.09 -1.44
N PRO A 12 -7.82 -2.60 -1.72
CA PRO A 12 -9.03 -3.42 -1.77
C PRO A 12 -9.17 -4.16 -3.11
N ILE A 13 -8.15 -4.97 -3.44
CA ILE A 13 -8.11 -5.93 -4.54
C ILE A 13 -7.63 -7.27 -3.98
N ILE A 14 -8.14 -8.38 -4.53
CA ILE A 14 -7.94 -9.73 -3.99
C ILE A 14 -6.47 -10.12 -3.77
N GLY A 15 -5.56 -9.74 -4.66
CA GLY A 15 -4.13 -10.08 -4.54
C GLY A 15 -3.44 -9.39 -3.37
N HIS A 16 -3.77 -8.12 -3.13
CA HIS A 16 -3.22 -7.34 -2.01
C HIS A 16 -3.77 -7.84 -0.69
N LEU A 17 -5.08 -8.09 -0.64
CA LEU A 17 -5.74 -8.60 0.55
C LEU A 17 -5.26 -10.00 0.94
N ALA A 18 -5.15 -10.93 -0.03
CA ALA A 18 -4.62 -12.26 0.22
C ALA A 18 -3.19 -12.21 0.79
N SER A 19 -2.34 -11.37 0.22
CA SER A 19 -0.95 -11.21 0.69
C SER A 19 -0.89 -10.62 2.11
N ALA A 20 -1.73 -9.62 2.41
CA ALA A 20 -1.85 -9.03 3.74
C ALA A 20 -2.34 -10.06 4.78
N LEU A 21 -3.32 -10.88 4.43
CA LEU A 21 -3.83 -11.95 5.30
C LEU A 21 -2.76 -13.00 5.62
N GLU A 22 -1.96 -13.42 4.62
CA GLU A 22 -0.90 -14.41 4.87
C GLU A 22 0.19 -13.86 5.80
N ILE A 23 0.56 -12.58 5.67
CA ILE A 23 1.48 -11.95 6.62
C ILE A 23 0.85 -11.83 8.00
N ALA A 24 -0.44 -11.48 8.08
CA ALA A 24 -1.15 -11.41 9.34
C ALA A 24 -1.11 -12.74 10.09
N LYS A 25 -1.40 -13.85 9.39
CA LYS A 25 -1.27 -15.21 9.93
C LYS A 25 0.15 -15.52 10.41
N LEU A 26 1.17 -15.17 9.62
CA LEU A 26 2.56 -15.42 10.01
C LEU A 26 2.98 -14.62 11.25
N ILE A 27 2.51 -13.39 11.42
CA ILE A 27 2.80 -12.57 12.61
C ILE A 27 2.14 -13.18 13.85
N THR A 28 0.84 -13.48 13.79
CA THR A 28 0.11 -14.02 14.94
C THR A 28 0.56 -15.44 15.32
N GLN A 29 0.97 -16.26 14.35
CA GLN A 29 1.57 -17.57 14.61
C GLN A 29 2.94 -17.50 15.27
N ARG A 30 3.75 -16.50 14.91
CA ARG A 30 5.11 -16.32 15.47
C ARG A 30 5.11 -15.67 16.84
N ASP A 31 4.18 -14.75 17.06
CA ASP A 31 4.06 -14.03 18.34
C ASP A 31 2.57 -13.88 18.71
N PRO A 32 2.05 -14.79 19.57
CA PRO A 32 0.64 -14.79 19.99
C PRO A 32 0.20 -13.56 20.78
N ARG A 33 1.12 -12.64 21.10
CA ARG A 33 0.80 -11.37 21.76
C ARG A 33 0.17 -10.38 20.78
N PHE A 34 0.36 -10.59 19.48
CA PHE A 34 -0.24 -9.76 18.45
C PHE A 34 -1.67 -10.21 18.13
N SER A 35 -2.55 -9.22 18.00
CA SER A 35 -3.83 -9.31 17.31
C SER A 35 -3.77 -8.38 16.10
N ILE A 36 -4.50 -8.73 15.05
CA ILE A 36 -4.49 -8.01 13.79
C ILE A 36 -5.91 -7.68 13.36
N THR A 37 -6.13 -6.43 12.99
CA THR A 37 -7.37 -5.98 12.37
C THR A 37 -7.08 -5.59 10.94
N ILE A 38 -7.71 -6.28 9.99
CA ILE A 38 -7.63 -5.97 8.57
C ILE A 38 -8.84 -5.11 8.19
N ILE A 39 -8.59 -3.88 7.79
CA ILE A 39 -9.61 -2.95 7.32
C ILE A 39 -9.95 -3.24 5.86
N ILE A 40 -11.21 -3.54 5.56
CA ILE A 40 -11.69 -3.82 4.21
C ILE A 40 -12.46 -2.60 3.69
N MET A 41 -11.86 -1.89 2.75
CA MET A 41 -12.53 -0.83 1.99
C MET A 41 -13.30 -1.46 0.82
N LYS A 42 -14.52 -1.01 0.55
CA LYS A 42 -15.31 -1.55 -0.57
C LYS A 42 -14.99 -0.81 -1.86
N PHE A 43 -14.18 -1.43 -2.72
CA PHE A 43 -13.84 -0.84 -4.00
C PHE A 43 -15.05 -0.86 -4.97
N PRO A 44 -15.31 0.20 -5.76
CA PRO A 44 -16.57 0.28 -6.52
C PRO A 44 -16.76 -0.80 -7.59
N PHE A 45 -15.68 -1.43 -8.04
CA PHE A 45 -15.66 -2.40 -9.14
C PHE A 45 -15.26 -3.82 -8.72
N GLU A 46 -14.93 -4.04 -7.45
CA GLU A 46 -14.62 -5.37 -6.91
C GLU A 46 -15.49 -5.69 -5.69
N SER A 47 -16.13 -6.86 -5.71
CA SER A 47 -16.84 -7.37 -4.54
C SER A 47 -15.90 -8.28 -3.76
N ILE A 48 -15.33 -7.75 -2.68
CA ILE A 48 -14.70 -8.56 -1.64
C ILE A 48 -15.77 -8.81 -0.57
N ASP A 49 -16.59 -9.85 -0.78
CA ASP A 49 -17.53 -10.34 0.23
C ASP A 49 -17.04 -11.68 0.77
N GLY A 50 -17.17 -11.88 2.09
CA GLY A 50 -16.98 -13.20 2.71
C GLY A 50 -15.54 -13.59 3.05
N MET A 51 -14.65 -12.64 3.37
CA MET A 51 -13.43 -13.00 4.08
C MET A 51 -13.75 -13.27 5.55
N ASP A 52 -13.68 -14.54 5.91
CA ASP A 52 -13.72 -15.00 7.30
C ASP A 52 -12.39 -15.68 7.63
N THR A 53 -12.04 -15.69 8.91
CA THR A 53 -10.84 -16.34 9.41
C THR A 53 -11.17 -17.13 10.65
N ASP A 54 -10.78 -18.39 10.70
CA ASP A 54 -10.93 -19.26 11.87
C ASP A 54 -9.96 -18.89 13.02
N SER A 55 -9.44 -17.65 13.04
CA SER A 55 -8.42 -17.19 13.98
C SER A 55 -8.95 -16.10 14.87
N ASP A 56 -9.00 -16.38 16.18
CA ASP A 56 -9.39 -15.40 17.20
C ASP A 56 -8.44 -14.19 17.28
N SER A 57 -7.25 -14.27 16.66
CA SER A 57 -6.23 -13.21 16.66
C SER A 57 -6.26 -12.34 15.41
N ILE A 58 -7.13 -12.62 14.43
CA ILE A 58 -7.28 -11.84 13.21
C ILE A 58 -8.75 -11.47 13.05
N ARG A 59 -9.03 -10.17 12.89
CA ARG A 59 -10.38 -9.65 12.67
C ARG A 59 -10.44 -8.89 11.36
N PHE A 60 -11.56 -9.02 10.67
CA PHE A 60 -11.90 -8.15 9.55
C PHE A 60 -12.87 -7.05 10.00
N VAL A 61 -12.61 -5.81 9.58
CA VAL A 61 -13.53 -4.69 9.74
C VAL A 61 -13.84 -4.13 8.37
N THR A 62 -15.04 -4.41 7.88
CA THR A 62 -15.51 -3.93 6.59
C THR A 62 -16.14 -2.55 6.73
N LEU A 63 -15.58 -1.57 6.03
CA LEU A 63 -16.09 -0.20 6.02
C LEU A 63 -17.33 -0.07 5.13
N PRO A 64 -18.19 0.93 5.40
CA PRO A 64 -19.29 1.29 4.50
C PRO A 64 -18.80 1.59 3.08
N ARG A 65 -19.61 1.26 2.08
CA ARG A 65 -19.33 1.65 0.69
C ARG A 65 -19.50 3.15 0.53
N LEU A 66 -18.51 3.80 -0.05
CA LEU A 66 -18.59 5.20 -0.48
C LEU A 66 -18.80 5.28 -1.98
N GLU A 67 -19.74 6.12 -2.40
CA GLU A 67 -19.95 6.44 -3.82
C GLU A 67 -19.01 7.59 -4.18
N VAL A 68 -17.88 7.27 -4.83
CA VAL A 68 -16.90 8.27 -5.28
C VAL A 68 -17.27 8.72 -6.70
N SER A 69 -17.54 10.01 -6.84
CA SER A 69 -18.12 10.59 -8.05
C SER A 69 -17.07 10.90 -9.12
N SER A 70 -16.46 9.89 -9.75
CA SER A 70 -15.83 10.08 -11.07
C SER A 70 -15.42 8.76 -11.73
N ARG A 71 -16.30 8.13 -12.51
CA ARG A 71 -15.92 6.99 -13.37
C ARG A 71 -15.06 7.41 -14.58
N THR A 72 -14.89 8.72 -14.79
CA THR A 72 -14.21 9.31 -15.94
C THR A 72 -12.88 9.99 -15.58
N ALA A 73 -12.50 10.04 -14.30
CA ALA A 73 -11.21 10.58 -13.89
C ALA A 73 -10.05 9.65 -14.28
N PRO A 74 -8.86 10.20 -14.55
CA PRO A 74 -7.62 9.43 -14.57
C PRO A 74 -7.51 8.53 -13.32
N SER A 75 -7.02 7.31 -13.50
CA SER A 75 -6.99 6.26 -12.45
C SER A 75 -6.35 6.73 -11.14
N GLY A 76 -5.26 7.50 -11.19
CA GLY A 76 -4.58 8.02 -10.01
C GLY A 76 -5.41 9.05 -9.23
N LEU A 77 -6.13 9.93 -9.92
CA LEU A 77 -7.00 10.93 -9.28
C LEU A 77 -8.20 10.25 -8.61
N PHE A 78 -8.81 9.27 -9.29
CA PHE A 78 -9.89 8.48 -8.72
C PHE A 78 -9.44 7.72 -7.46
N LEU A 79 -8.25 7.10 -7.49
CA LEU A 79 -7.71 6.40 -6.33
C LEU A 79 -7.45 7.34 -5.16
N SER A 80 -6.83 8.48 -5.39
CA SER A 80 -6.58 9.46 -4.32
C SER A 80 -7.88 9.97 -3.72
N GLU A 81 -8.89 10.31 -4.54
CA GLU A 81 -10.22 10.72 -4.07
C GLU A 81 -10.88 9.60 -3.25
N PHE A 82 -10.79 8.36 -3.73
CA PHE A 82 -11.30 7.19 -3.03
C PHE A 82 -10.65 7.00 -1.65
N LEU A 83 -9.31 7.05 -1.56
CA LEU A 83 -8.61 6.85 -0.30
C LEU A 83 -8.87 8.00 0.67
N ASN A 84 -8.86 9.24 0.19
CA ASN A 84 -9.17 10.43 0.98
C ASN A 84 -10.57 10.35 1.59
N ALA A 85 -11.56 9.87 0.83
CA ALA A 85 -12.91 9.67 1.33
C ALA A 85 -12.99 8.62 2.45
N HIS A 86 -12.08 7.63 2.46
CA HIS A 86 -12.02 6.58 3.48
C HIS A 86 -11.24 6.94 4.74
N ILE A 87 -10.35 7.96 4.71
CA ILE A 87 -9.59 8.43 5.88
C ILE A 87 -10.46 8.57 7.15
N PRO A 88 -11.59 9.32 7.15
CA PRO A 88 -12.41 9.46 8.35
C PRO A 88 -13.01 8.13 8.82
N LEU A 89 -13.41 7.24 7.90
CA LEU A 89 -13.98 5.93 8.25
C LEU A 89 -12.95 5.01 8.91
N VAL A 90 -11.72 4.99 8.39
CA VAL A 90 -10.61 4.23 8.97
C VAL A 90 -10.29 4.76 10.37
N ARG A 91 -10.15 6.08 10.50
CA ARG A 91 -9.88 6.73 11.79
C ARG A 91 -10.93 6.37 12.83
N ASP A 92 -12.20 6.51 12.47
CA ASP A 92 -13.31 6.26 13.38
C ASP A 92 -13.36 4.76 13.76
N ALA A 93 -13.15 3.84 12.82
CA ALA A 93 -13.06 2.41 13.11
C ALA A 93 -11.91 2.05 14.07
N VAL A 94 -10.75 2.68 13.95
CA VAL A 94 -9.62 2.45 14.86
C VAL A 94 -9.82 3.13 16.22
N HIS A 95 -10.53 4.26 16.28
CA HIS A 95 -10.99 4.84 17.56
C HIS A 95 -11.94 3.89 18.30
N GLU A 96 -12.90 3.27 17.59
CA GLU A 96 -13.80 2.26 18.17
C GLU A 96 -13.00 1.08 18.73
N LEU A 97 -12.03 0.59 17.96
CA LEU A 97 -11.16 -0.53 18.32
C LEU A 97 -10.35 -0.27 19.59
N THR A 98 -9.82 0.95 19.73
CA THR A 98 -8.93 1.32 20.85
C THR A 98 -9.69 1.85 22.06
N ARG A 99 -11.01 2.02 21.99
CA ARG A 99 -11.81 2.56 23.09
C ARG A 99 -11.84 1.68 24.33
N SER A 100 -11.97 0.37 24.14
CA SER A 100 -11.78 -0.57 25.23
C SER A 100 -10.27 -0.68 25.45
N ASN A 101 -9.77 -0.21 26.62
CA ASN A 101 -8.34 -0.29 27.01
C ASN A 101 -7.78 -1.73 27.13
N SER A 102 -8.38 -2.71 26.46
CA SER A 102 -7.97 -4.10 26.39
C SER A 102 -6.86 -4.35 25.36
N VAL A 103 -6.62 -3.40 24.45
CA VAL A 103 -5.63 -3.50 23.38
C VAL A 103 -4.70 -2.29 23.37
N ARG A 104 -3.41 -2.55 23.14
CA ARG A 104 -2.41 -1.52 22.86
C ARG A 104 -2.19 -1.47 21.35
N LEU A 105 -2.57 -0.37 20.71
CA LEU A 105 -2.28 -0.14 19.30
C LEU A 105 -0.77 0.03 19.10
N ALA A 106 -0.15 -0.81 18.26
CA ALA A 106 1.28 -0.80 18.00
C ALA A 106 1.68 -0.12 16.70
N GLY A 107 0.75 0.01 15.75
CA GLY A 107 1.04 0.63 14.46
C GLY A 107 0.10 0.16 13.36
N PHE A 108 0.35 0.72 12.19
CA PHE A 108 -0.39 0.45 10.97
C PHE A 108 0.51 -0.26 9.96
N VAL A 109 0.01 -1.30 9.30
CA VAL A 109 0.64 -1.93 8.13
C VAL A 109 -0.16 -1.48 6.90
N ILE A 110 0.42 -0.60 6.11
CA ILE A 110 -0.26 0.15 5.05
C ILE A 110 0.23 -0.37 3.71
N ASP A 111 -0.68 -0.73 2.81
CA ASP A 111 -0.32 -1.11 1.45
C ASP A 111 0.35 0.04 0.70
N MET A 112 1.26 -0.28 -0.23
CA MET A 112 1.88 0.69 -1.14
C MET A 112 0.89 1.63 -1.84
N PHE A 113 -0.34 1.20 -2.10
CA PHE A 113 -1.37 2.05 -2.72
C PHE A 113 -2.18 2.87 -1.71
N CYS A 114 -2.00 2.66 -0.41
CA CYS A 114 -2.83 3.24 0.65
C CYS A 114 -2.07 4.25 1.52
N THR A 115 -0.99 4.85 1.00
CA THR A 115 -0.10 5.79 1.75
C THR A 115 -0.81 6.99 2.37
N HIS A 116 -1.96 7.40 1.83
CA HIS A 116 -2.85 8.41 2.41
C HIS A 116 -3.28 8.09 3.87
N MET A 117 -3.17 6.82 4.27
CA MET A 117 -3.52 6.36 5.62
C MET A 117 -2.40 6.54 6.64
N ILE A 118 -1.21 7.01 6.22
CA ILE A 118 -0.13 7.39 7.15
C ILE A 118 -0.62 8.51 8.07
N ASP A 119 -1.31 9.51 7.52
CA ASP A 119 -1.92 10.60 8.28
C ASP A 119 -2.89 10.10 9.36
N VAL A 120 -3.55 8.96 9.12
CA VAL A 120 -4.39 8.32 10.14
C VAL A 120 -3.54 7.79 11.29
N ALA A 121 -2.44 7.08 11.01
CA ALA A 121 -1.54 6.56 12.03
C ALA A 121 -0.93 7.66 12.90
N ASP A 122 -0.58 8.79 12.29
CA ASP A 122 -0.04 9.98 12.97
C ASP A 122 -1.01 10.54 14.01
N VAL A 123 -2.32 10.53 13.74
CA VAL A 123 -3.36 10.94 14.71
C VAL A 123 -3.33 10.09 15.99
N PHE A 124 -2.95 8.82 15.87
CA PHE A 124 -2.81 7.92 17.02
C PHE A 124 -1.40 7.91 17.64
N GLY A 125 -0.43 8.62 17.04
CA GLY A 125 0.95 8.66 17.51
C GLY A 125 1.66 7.31 17.45
N VAL A 126 1.30 6.45 16.51
CA VAL A 126 1.89 5.12 16.32
C VAL A 126 2.58 5.01 14.96
N PRO A 127 3.60 4.15 14.80
CA PRO A 127 4.32 4.03 13.53
C PRO A 127 3.48 3.41 12.40
N SER A 128 3.81 3.80 11.17
CA SER A 128 3.37 3.14 9.93
C SER A 128 4.47 2.25 9.36
N TYR A 129 4.08 1.07 8.88
CA TYR A 129 4.91 0.13 8.16
C TYR A 129 4.35 -0.04 6.76
N LEU A 130 5.14 0.27 5.74
CA LEU A 130 4.72 0.12 4.35
C LEU A 130 4.85 -1.35 3.91
N PHE A 131 3.76 -1.90 3.40
CA PHE A 131 3.69 -3.25 2.87
C PHE A 131 3.62 -3.22 1.34
N PHE A 132 4.68 -3.73 0.72
CA PHE A 132 4.78 -3.89 -0.72
C PHE A 132 4.40 -5.34 -1.08
N SER A 133 3.17 -5.53 -1.56
CA SER A 133 2.59 -6.85 -1.85
C SER A 133 3.14 -7.52 -3.11
N SER A 134 4.00 -6.83 -3.86
CA SER A 134 4.69 -7.35 -5.04
C SER A 134 6.14 -7.75 -4.74
N SER A 135 6.89 -8.20 -5.74
CA SER A 135 8.26 -8.68 -5.57
C SER A 135 9.26 -7.57 -5.29
N ALA A 136 10.35 -7.90 -4.58
CA ALA A 136 11.49 -6.99 -4.38
C ALA A 136 12.15 -6.57 -5.70
N ALA A 137 12.16 -7.46 -6.72
CA ALA A 137 12.64 -7.13 -8.04
C ALA A 137 11.82 -5.97 -8.65
N PHE A 138 10.50 -6.06 -8.56
CA PHE A 138 9.59 -5.03 -9.06
C PHE A 138 9.73 -3.72 -8.27
N LEU A 139 9.85 -3.76 -6.94
CA LEU A 139 10.17 -2.56 -6.15
C LEU A 139 11.48 -1.90 -6.62
N GLY A 140 12.53 -2.69 -6.80
CA GLY A 140 13.81 -2.19 -7.30
C GLY A 140 13.72 -1.59 -8.71
N PHE A 141 12.82 -2.11 -9.56
CA PHE A 141 12.53 -1.52 -10.86
C PHE A 141 11.87 -0.16 -10.75
N LEU A 142 10.86 -0.03 -9.88
CA LEU A 142 10.19 1.24 -9.63
C LEU A 142 11.17 2.30 -9.09
N LEU A 143 12.03 1.93 -8.14
CA LEU A 143 13.07 2.81 -7.60
C LEU A 143 14.09 3.21 -8.68
N HIS A 144 14.45 2.29 -9.57
CA HIS A 144 15.38 2.59 -10.65
C HIS A 144 14.77 3.54 -11.70
N LEU A 145 13.51 3.34 -12.08
CA LEU A 145 12.81 4.28 -12.97
C LEU A 145 12.76 5.69 -12.39
N GLN A 146 12.52 5.82 -11.08
CA GLN A 146 12.53 7.12 -10.41
C GLN A 146 13.91 7.77 -10.46
N PHE A 147 14.96 7.00 -10.16
CA PHE A 147 16.35 7.49 -10.25
C PHE A 147 16.66 8.04 -11.65
N LEU A 148 16.30 7.30 -12.70
CA LEU A 148 16.54 7.73 -14.07
C LEU A 148 15.75 9.00 -14.42
N HIS A 149 14.51 9.12 -13.96
CA HIS A 149 13.70 10.32 -14.18
C HIS A 149 14.31 11.55 -13.49
N ASP A 150 14.66 11.44 -12.20
CA ASP A 150 15.05 12.58 -11.39
C ASP A 150 16.48 13.05 -11.67
N TYR A 151 17.40 12.12 -11.96
CA TYR A 151 18.83 12.42 -12.07
C TYR A 151 19.37 12.31 -13.49
N GLU A 152 18.82 11.41 -14.31
CA GLU A 152 19.27 11.19 -15.68
C GLU A 152 18.35 11.85 -16.73
N GLY A 153 17.29 12.54 -16.29
CA GLY A 153 16.38 13.28 -17.17
C GLY A 153 15.54 12.40 -18.08
N LEU A 154 15.32 11.14 -17.68
CA LEU A 154 14.53 10.19 -18.46
C LEU A 154 13.09 10.69 -18.64
N ASP A 155 12.73 11.10 -19.85
CA ASP A 155 11.34 11.38 -20.20
C ASP A 155 10.63 10.06 -20.52
N PHE A 156 9.68 9.66 -19.68
CA PHE A 156 8.86 8.48 -19.91
C PHE A 156 8.10 8.51 -21.26
N ASN A 157 7.96 9.70 -21.87
CA ASN A 157 7.37 9.87 -23.20
C ASN A 157 8.34 9.61 -24.36
N GLU A 158 9.65 9.54 -24.12
CA GLU A 158 10.69 9.26 -25.13
C GLU A 158 10.83 7.78 -25.46
N PHE A 159 10.27 6.88 -24.64
CA PHE A 159 10.22 5.43 -24.89
C PHE A 159 9.28 5.01 -26.05
N LYS A 160 9.09 5.87 -27.07
CA LYS A 160 8.32 5.54 -28.27
C LYS A 160 9.06 4.49 -29.08
N ASP A 161 8.44 3.33 -29.26
CA ASP A 161 8.69 2.29 -30.27
C ASP A 161 10.15 1.83 -30.50
N SER A 162 11.09 2.26 -29.67
CA SER A 162 12.46 1.79 -29.73
C SER A 162 12.49 0.39 -29.10
N GLY A 163 13.14 -0.56 -29.76
CA GLY A 163 13.50 -1.85 -29.18
C GLY A 163 14.59 -1.73 -28.10
N ALA A 164 14.65 -0.59 -27.41
CA ALA A 164 15.62 -0.32 -26.37
C ALA A 164 15.34 -1.24 -25.18
N GLU A 165 16.39 -1.87 -24.67
CA GLU A 165 16.32 -2.60 -23.42
C GLU A 165 16.71 -1.67 -22.29
N LEU A 166 16.02 -1.79 -21.16
CA LEU A 166 16.34 -1.09 -19.93
C LEU A 166 17.07 -2.05 -19.01
N GLU A 167 18.31 -1.72 -18.68
CA GLU A 167 19.04 -2.41 -17.63
C GLU A 167 18.47 -1.97 -16.28
N VAL A 168 18.05 -2.94 -15.47
CA VAL A 168 17.46 -2.68 -14.16
C VAL A 168 18.26 -3.46 -13.13
N PRO A 169 18.94 -2.82 -12.17
CA PRO A 169 19.82 -3.52 -11.23
C PRO A 169 19.15 -4.64 -10.42
N SER A 170 17.83 -4.58 -10.25
CA SER A 170 17.05 -5.59 -9.53
C SER A 170 16.59 -6.77 -10.38
N PHE A 171 16.90 -6.79 -11.68
CA PHE A 171 16.60 -7.87 -12.61
C PHE A 171 17.88 -8.55 -13.09
N ALA A 172 17.82 -9.88 -13.26
CA ALA A 172 18.96 -10.64 -13.79
C ALA A 172 19.18 -10.40 -15.29
N ASN A 173 18.14 -10.00 -16.02
CA ASN A 173 18.18 -9.69 -17.44
C ASN A 173 17.57 -8.32 -17.68
N SER A 174 18.00 -7.65 -18.74
CA SER A 174 17.39 -6.41 -19.19
C SER A 174 15.89 -6.60 -19.47
N VAL A 175 15.12 -5.54 -19.22
CA VAL A 175 13.66 -5.55 -19.48
C VAL A 175 13.35 -4.71 -20.72
N PRO A 176 12.26 -4.99 -21.44
CA PRO A 176 11.86 -4.16 -22.57
C PRO A 176 11.62 -2.71 -22.12
N GLY A 177 12.31 -1.75 -22.73
CA GLY A 177 12.13 -0.32 -22.49
C GLY A 177 11.01 0.29 -23.33
N ASN A 178 10.26 -0.49 -24.12
CA ASN A 178 9.23 0.10 -24.97
C ASN A 178 8.05 0.65 -24.15
N LYS A 179 7.42 1.70 -24.69
CA LYS A 179 6.26 2.37 -24.08
C LYS A 179 5.14 1.41 -23.68
N GLY A 180 4.89 0.35 -24.46
CA GLY A 180 3.85 -0.63 -24.14
C GLY A 180 4.11 -1.37 -22.82
N PHE A 181 5.33 -1.87 -22.64
CA PHE A 181 5.75 -2.58 -21.43
C PHE A 181 5.77 -1.67 -20.20
N LEU A 182 6.34 -0.47 -20.34
CA LEU A 182 6.40 0.51 -19.26
C LEU A 182 5.01 1.05 -18.93
N GLU A 183 4.18 1.42 -19.92
CA GLU A 183 2.82 1.89 -19.65
C GLU A 183 1.94 0.80 -19.05
N GLU A 184 1.99 -0.45 -19.49
CA GLU A 184 1.17 -1.52 -18.90
C GLU A 184 1.56 -1.75 -17.43
N ARG A 185 2.86 -1.71 -17.13
CA ARG A 185 3.38 -1.84 -15.76
C ARG A 185 3.17 -0.57 -14.93
N LEU A 186 3.16 0.62 -15.50
CA LEU A 186 2.96 1.89 -14.78
C LEU A 186 1.47 2.28 -14.67
N LYS A 187 0.61 1.87 -15.62
CA LYS A 187 -0.85 2.11 -15.56
C LYS A 187 -1.48 1.47 -14.34
N ASN A 188 -1.01 0.28 -13.96
CA ASN A 188 -1.45 -0.42 -12.77
C ASN A 188 -0.91 0.21 -11.47
N TYR A 189 0.15 1.00 -11.56
CA TYR A 189 0.87 1.51 -10.39
C TYR A 189 0.79 3.03 -10.23
N CYS A 190 0.14 3.75 -11.16
CA CYS A 190 0.02 5.20 -11.28
C CYS A 190 1.32 5.97 -10.95
N ILE A 191 1.87 6.70 -11.93
CA ILE A 191 3.11 7.50 -11.77
C ILE A 191 3.10 8.41 -10.51
N LEU A 192 1.94 8.92 -10.10
CA LEU A 192 1.81 9.71 -8.86
C LEU A 192 2.05 8.88 -7.58
N ILE A 193 1.57 7.64 -7.52
CA ILE A 193 1.79 6.73 -6.38
C ILE A 193 3.24 6.31 -6.32
N LEU A 194 3.89 6.14 -7.48
CA LEU A 194 5.33 5.91 -7.56
C LEU A 194 6.13 7.04 -6.90
N ILE A 195 5.79 8.29 -7.19
CA ILE A 195 6.43 9.45 -6.57
C ILE A 195 6.16 9.47 -5.06
N ASP A 196 4.91 9.23 -4.61
CA ASP A 196 4.57 9.26 -3.18
C ASP A 196 5.22 8.11 -2.40
N VAL A 197 5.16 6.88 -2.91
CA VAL A 197 5.76 5.68 -2.31
C VAL A 197 7.28 5.85 -2.22
N VAL A 198 7.92 6.32 -3.29
CA VAL A 198 9.36 6.52 -3.29
C VAL A 198 9.76 7.71 -2.42
N SER A 199 9.01 8.81 -2.41
CA SER A 199 9.25 9.94 -1.49
C SER A 199 9.20 9.48 -0.03
N ILE A 200 8.19 8.67 0.33
CA ILE A 200 8.10 8.08 1.67
C ILE A 200 9.30 7.18 1.96
N TYR A 201 9.74 6.35 1.00
CA TYR A 201 10.93 5.52 1.18
C TYR A 201 12.21 6.35 1.30
N THR A 202 12.40 7.41 0.50
CA THR A 202 13.57 8.29 0.58
C THR A 202 13.57 9.12 1.85
N ASP A 203 12.42 9.57 2.34
CA ASP A 203 12.29 10.30 3.60
C ASP A 203 12.56 9.37 4.80
N CYS A 204 12.01 8.15 4.79
CA CYS A 204 12.31 7.12 5.79
C CYS A 204 13.80 6.74 5.81
N MET A 205 14.43 6.64 4.63
CA MET A 205 15.87 6.34 4.54
C MET A 205 16.72 7.53 4.99
N SER A 206 16.32 8.76 4.66
CA SER A 206 17.01 9.99 5.08
C SER A 206 16.93 10.20 6.60
N MET A 207 15.80 9.87 7.23
CA MET A 207 15.67 9.88 8.70
C MET A 207 16.58 8.87 9.41
N LYS A 208 17.04 7.81 8.74
CA LYS A 208 17.97 6.80 9.32
C LYS A 208 19.45 7.13 9.13
N ILE A 209 19.79 8.05 8.22
CA ILE A 209 21.19 8.42 7.92
C ILE A 209 21.61 9.68 8.69
N GLY A 210 20.67 10.35 9.39
CA GLY A 210 20.98 11.41 10.33
C GLY A 210 21.46 10.88 11.68
N ASN A 211 22.75 10.55 11.78
CA ASN A 211 23.54 10.52 13.02
C ASN A 211 25.01 10.79 12.73
#